data_AF-A0A6N3X2U9-F1
#
_entry.id   AF-A0A6N3X2U9-F1
#
_cell.length_a   1.000
_cell.length_b   1.000
_cell.length_c   1.000
_cell.angle_alpha   90.00
_cell.angle_beta   90.00
_cell.angle_gamma   90.00
#
_symmetry.space_group_name_H-M   'P 1'
#
loop_
_entity.id
_entity.type
_entity.pdbx_description
1 polymer ?
#
loop_
_entity_poly.entity_id
_entity_poly.type
_entity_poly.pdbx_seq_one_letter_code
_entity_poly.pdbx_strand_id
1 'polypeptide(L)' 'LVIDFKTNATVPTTPEHCPEGILRQMGAYRHALSTLYPDRSAEAAILWTQTATLMLLPNALLQDAWQQALLKNAWQHD' A
#
# COMPACT_ATOMS: atom_id res chain seq x y z
N LEU A 1 -5.82 11.00 -2.33
CA LEU A 1 -5.33 10.34 -1.11
C LEU A 1 -6.28 9.22 -0.71
N VAL A 2 -5.80 7.99 -0.63
CA VAL A 2 -6.51 6.84 -0.02
C VAL A 2 -5.91 6.57 1.35
N ILE A 3 -6.76 6.26 2.33
CA ILE A 3 -6.33 5.95 3.71
C ILE A 3 -6.94 4.62 4.10
N ASP A 4 -6.08 3.70 4.54
CA ASP A 4 -6.51 2.44 5.15
C ASP A 4 -6.28 2.48 6.66
N PHE A 5 -7.24 1.97 7.44
CA PHE A 5 -7.21 2.00 8.89
C PHE A 5 -6.71 0.65 9.40
N LYS A 6 -5.66 0.68 10.23
CA LYS A 6 -5.02 -0.53 10.75
C LYS A 6 -4.94 -0.54 12.27
N THR A 7 -5.35 -1.65 12.86
CA THR A 7 -5.38 -1.92 14.31
C THR A 7 -4.20 -2.79 14.77
N ASN A 8 -3.16 -2.96 13.94
CA ASN A 8 -2.00 -3.79 14.25
C ASN A 8 -1.41 -3.42 15.63
N ALA A 9 -1.09 -4.45 16.44
CA ALA A 9 -0.52 -4.27 17.77
C ALA A 9 0.88 -3.60 17.73
N THR A 10 1.66 -3.92 16.69
CA THR A 10 2.96 -3.29 16.43
C THR A 10 2.83 -2.36 15.23
N VAL A 11 3.24 -1.11 15.43
CA VAL A 11 3.29 -0.09 14.36
C VAL A 11 4.74 0.03 13.88
N PRO A 12 5.01 -0.13 12.57
CA PRO A 12 6.35 0.06 12.02
C PRO A 12 6.79 1.52 12.19
N THR A 13 8.09 1.74 12.35
CA THR A 13 8.66 3.09 12.51
C THR A 13 8.79 3.82 11.17
N THR A 14 8.95 3.08 10.07
CA THR A 14 9.05 3.63 8.72
C THR A 14 8.18 2.85 7.73
N PRO A 15 7.77 3.47 6.61
CA PRO A 15 6.96 2.80 5.60
C PRO A 15 7.57 1.51 5.04
N GLU A 16 8.89 1.45 4.90
CA GLU A 16 9.64 0.30 4.36
C GLU A 16 9.55 -0.93 5.25
N HIS A 17 9.28 -0.74 6.55
CA HIS A 17 9.07 -1.82 7.50
C HIS A 17 7.60 -2.26 7.59
N CYS A 18 6.70 -1.69 6.79
CA CYS A 18 5.33 -2.19 6.71
C CYS A 18 5.31 -3.65 6.24
N PRO A 19 4.42 -4.49 6.83
CA PRO A 19 4.23 -5.85 6.35
C PRO A 19 3.95 -5.88 4.83
N GLU A 20 4.64 -6.78 4.11
CA GLU A 20 4.56 -6.89 2.65
C GLU A 20 3.10 -7.00 2.15
N GLY A 21 2.26 -7.75 2.86
CA GLY A 21 0.83 -7.89 2.53
C GLY A 21 0.07 -6.56 2.54
N ILE A 22 0.40 -5.65 3.47
CA ILE A 22 -0.21 -4.32 3.54
C ILE A 22 0.28 -3.47 2.36
N LEU A 23 1.59 -3.48 2.07
CA LEU A 23 2.14 -2.74 0.93
C LEU A 23 1.52 -3.19 -0.40
N ARG A 24 1.34 -4.50 -0.61
CA ARG A 24 0.66 -5.04 -1.79
C ARG A 24 -0.79 -4.57 -1.89
N GLN A 25 -1.54 -4.60 -0.78
CA GLN A 25 -2.92 -4.13 -0.74
C GLN A 25 -3.02 -2.64 -1.11
N MET A 26 -2.18 -1.80 -0.49
CA MET A 26 -2.16 -0.37 -0.77
C MET A 26 -1.69 -0.06 -2.21
N GLY A 27 -0.76 -0.85 -2.75
CA GLY A 27 -0.37 -0.80 -4.16
C GLY A 27 -1.54 -1.09 -5.11
N ALA A 28 -2.35 -2.10 -4.80
CA ALA A 28 -3.56 -2.42 -5.58
C ALA A 28 -4.60 -1.28 -5.52
N TYR A 29 -4.85 -0.69 -4.35
CA TYR A 29 -5.75 0.47 -4.22
C TYR A 29 -5.26 1.66 -5.04
N ARG A 30 -3.97 1.98 -4.95
CA ARG A 30 -3.37 3.05 -5.73
C ARG A 30 -3.48 2.80 -7.23
N HIS A 31 -3.21 1.58 -7.68
CA HIS A 31 -3.34 1.20 -9.09
C HIS A 31 -4.79 1.37 -9.58
N ALA A 32 -5.78 0.84 -8.84
CA ALA A 32 -7.19 0.98 -9.18
C ALA A 32 -7.63 2.45 -9.26
N LEU A 33 -7.22 3.29 -8.30
CA LEU A 33 -7.53 4.71 -8.31
C LEU A 33 -6.87 5.46 -9.47
N SER A 34 -5.64 5.10 -9.82
CA SER A 34 -4.94 5.71 -10.97
C SER A 34 -5.64 5.38 -12.30
N THR A 35 -6.22 4.18 -12.40
CA THR A 35 -7.01 3.77 -13.58
C THR A 35 -8.36 4.49 -13.65
N LEU A 36 -9.05 4.64 -12.50
CA LEU A 36 -10.37 5.29 -12.44
C LEU A 36 -10.31 6.81 -12.56
N TYR A 37 -9.20 7.42 -12.12
CA TYR A 37 -9.01 8.87 -12.07
C TYR A 37 -7.66 9.27 -12.67
N PRO A 38 -7.49 9.15 -14.00
CA PRO A 38 -6.20 9.34 -14.66
C PRO A 38 -5.61 10.75 -14.48
N ASP A 39 -6.46 11.76 -14.30
CA ASP A 39 -6.04 13.15 -14.13
C ASP A 39 -5.75 13.53 -12.66
N ARG A 40 -5.74 12.55 -11.74
CA ARG A 40 -5.53 12.78 -10.31
C ARG A 40 -4.33 11.99 -9.78
N SER A 41 -3.50 12.65 -8.98
CA SER A 41 -2.45 11.96 -8.21
C SER A 41 -3.06 11.03 -7.16
N ALA A 42 -2.74 9.74 -7.24
CA ALA A 42 -3.11 8.74 -6.24
C ALA A 42 -2.00 8.61 -5.18
N GLU A 43 -2.16 9.34 -4.07
CA GLU A 43 -1.38 9.15 -2.84
C GLU A 43 -2.06 8.15 -1.90
N ALA A 44 -1.27 7.50 -1.04
CA ALA A 44 -1.74 6.49 -0.11
C ALA A 44 -1.10 6.66 1.28
N ALA A 45 -1.89 6.37 2.32
CA ALA A 45 -1.45 6.41 3.70
C ALA A 45 -2.13 5.31 4.53
N ILE A 46 -1.54 4.99 5.68
CA ILE A 46 -2.16 4.16 6.70
C ILE A 46 -2.42 5.02 7.93
N LEU A 47 -3.63 4.94 8.48
CA LEU A 47 -3.90 5.43 9.83
C LEU A 47 -3.73 4.27 10.82
N TRP A 48 -2.68 4.34 11.62
CA TRP A 48 -2.43 3.38 12.70
C TRP A 48 -3.24 3.79 13.92
N THR A 49 -4.29 3.02 14.25
CA THR A 49 -5.17 3.38 15.37
C THR A 49 -4.48 3.20 16.72
N GLN A 50 -3.51 2.28 16.82
CA GLN A 50 -2.76 2.01 18.05
C GLN A 50 -1.95 3.23 18.53
N THR A 51 -1.42 4.04 17.62
CA THR A 51 -0.60 5.22 17.93
C THR A 51 -1.25 6.54 17.52
N ALA A 52 -2.43 6.48 16.88
CA ALA A 52 -3.11 7.63 16.28
C ALA A 52 -2.22 8.40 15.28
N THR A 53 -1.37 7.69 14.53
CA THR A 53 -0.44 8.29 13.56
C THR A 53 -0.85 7.98 12.13
N LEU A 54 -0.71 8.99 11.28
CA LEU A 54 -0.86 8.85 9.83
C LEU A 54 0.53 8.62 9.22
N MET A 55 0.73 7.48 8.59
CA MET A 55 1.95 7.13 7.87
C MET A 55 1.70 7.25 6.37
N LEU A 56 2.33 8.23 5.73
CA LEU A 56 2.35 8.33 4.26
C LEU A 56 3.20 7.20 3.67
N LEU A 57 2.71 6.60 2.60
CA LEU A 57 3.42 5.53 1.89
C LEU A 57 4.05 6.08 0.61
N PRO A 58 5.39 5.97 0.44
CA PRO A 58 6.06 6.39 -0.79
C PRO A 58 5.51 5.66 -2.02
N ASN A 59 5.26 6.40 -3.10
CA ASN A 59 4.71 5.83 -4.33
C ASN A 59 5.59 4.72 -4.93
N ALA A 60 6.92 4.88 -4.86
CA ALA A 60 7.86 3.87 -5.35
C ALA A 60 7.70 2.55 -4.58
N LEU A 61 7.61 2.60 -3.25
CA LEU A 61 7.43 1.43 -2.40
C LEU A 61 6.14 0.66 -2.74
N LEU A 62 5.05 1.38 -3.01
CA LEU A 62 3.78 0.76 -3.40
C LEU A 62 3.80 0.19 -4.81
N GLN A 63 4.48 0.87 -5.73
CA GLN A 63 4.65 0.39 -7.10
C GLN A 63 5.44 -0.92 -7.12
N ASP A 64 6.55 -0.98 -6.37
CA ASP A 64 7.38 -2.16 -6.27
C ASP A 64 6.60 -3.33 -5.67
N ALA A 65 5.90 -3.11 -4.56
CA ALA A 65 5.06 -4.14 -3.93
C ALA A 65 3.97 -4.67 -4.87
N TRP A 66 3.31 -3.78 -5.62
CA TRP A 66 2.30 -4.16 -6.60
C TRP A 66 2.87 -5.02 -7.73
N GLN A 67 4.01 -4.63 -8.31
CA GLN A 67 4.66 -5.39 -9.37
C GLN A 67 5.09 -6.78 -8.88
N GLN A 68 5.65 -6.88 -7.67
CA GLN A 68 6.01 -8.17 -7.09
C GLN A 68 4.79 -9.06 -6.85
N ALA A 69 3.64 -8.48 -6.47
CA ALA A 69 2.39 -9.22 -6.32
C ALA A 69 1.93 -9.84 -7.65
N LEU A 70 1.98 -9.07 -8.74
CA LEU A 70 1.59 -9.53 -10.06
C LEU A 70 2.49 -10.67 -10.56
N LEU A 71 3.81 -10.56 -10.34
CA LEU A 71 4.75 -11.62 -10.70
C LEU A 71 4.46 -12.91 -9.90
N LYS A 72 4.28 -12.82 -8.58
CA LYS A 72 3.95 -13.99 -7.75
C LYS A 72 2.67 -14.69 -8.19
N ASN A 73 1.66 -13.94 -8.61
CA ASN A 73 0.40 -14.51 -9.11
C ASN A 73 0.57 -15.18 -10.48
N ALA A 74 1.44 -14.66 -11.35
CA ALA A 74 1.69 -15.22 -12.67
C ALA A 74 2.34 -16.61 -12.60
N TRP A 75 3.28 -16.82 -11.67
CA TRP A 75 3.99 -18.11 -11.49
C TRP A 75 3.26 -19.15 -10.63
N GLN A 76 2.09 -18.80 -10.08
CA GLN A 76 1.25 -19.75 -9.32
C GLN A 76 0.17 -20.44 -10.18
N HIS A 77 0.02 -20.02 -11.44
CA HIS A 77 -1.01 -20.53 -12.36
C HIS A 77 -0.44 -21.34 -13.53
N ASP A 78 0.84 -21.77 -13.45
CA ASP A 78 1.50 -22.69 -14.39
C ASP A 78 1.68 -24.09 -13.77
#